data_AF-A0A2K9LHG7-F1
#
_entry.id   AF-A0A2K9LHG7-F1
#
_cell.length_a   1.000
_cell.length_b   1.000
_cell.length_c   1.000
_cell.angle_alpha   90.00
_cell.angle_beta   90.00
_cell.angle_gamma   90.00
#
_symmetry.space_group_name_H-M   'P 1'
#
loop_
_entity.id
_entity.type
_entity.pdbx_description
1 polymer ?
#
loop_
_entity_poly.entity_id
_entity_poly.type
_entity_poly.pdbx_seq_one_letter_code
_entity_poly.pdbx_strand_id
1 'polypeptide(L)'
;MSNLLWEGVNLMAIGMGAVFSFLVLLVVTTSGMSALISRFMPDPEAPSTPTSAGQKPTQATDGQLMAVIAAAIHRHRSRHK
;
A
#
# COMPACT_ATOMS: atom_id res chain seq x y z
N MET A 1 -46.18 -9.12 6.46
CA MET A 1 -45.21 -9.45 5.39
C MET A 1 -43.95 -8.60 5.46
N SER A 2 -44.06 -7.28 5.64
CA SER A 2 -42.90 -6.36 5.77
C SER A 2 -41.93 -6.71 6.91
N ASN A 3 -42.42 -7.21 8.05
CA ASN A 3 -41.58 -7.57 9.20
C ASN A 3 -40.56 -8.68 8.91
N LEU A 4 -40.94 -9.73 8.17
CA LEU A 4 -40.04 -10.85 7.87
C LEU A 4 -38.91 -10.44 6.92
N LEU A 5 -39.20 -9.55 5.95
CA LEU A 5 -38.16 -8.98 5.10
C LEU A 5 -37.18 -8.13 5.92
N TRP A 6 -37.69 -7.34 6.86
CA TRP A 6 -36.86 -6.53 7.77
C TRP A 6 -35.98 -7.40 8.67
N GLU A 7 -36.53 -8.48 9.23
CA GLU A 7 -35.81 -9.47 10.02
C GLU A 7 -34.70 -10.12 9.19
N GLY A 8 -34.99 -10.51 7.94
CA GLY A 8 -34.02 -11.12 7.03
C GLY A 8 -32.88 -10.19 6.65
N VAL A 9 -33.17 -8.90 6.39
CA VAL A 9 -32.14 -7.89 6.13
C VAL A 9 -31.29 -7.65 7.38
N ASN A 10 -31.90 -7.59 8.57
CA ASN A 10 -31.17 -7.43 9.83
C ASN A 10 -30.22 -8.62 10.08
N LEU A 11 -30.71 -9.84 9.86
CA LEU A 11 -29.90 -11.05 9.99
C LEU A 11 -28.74 -11.08 8.97
N MET A 12 -29.00 -10.66 7.73
CA MET A 12 -27.96 -10.55 6.70
C MET A 12 -26.92 -9.49 7.05
N ALA A 13 -27.34 -8.33 7.58
CA ALA A 13 -26.44 -7.27 8.01
C ALA A 13 -25.52 -7.75 9.15
N ILE A 14 -26.07 -8.47 10.14
CA ILE A 14 -25.28 -9.06 11.23
C ILE A 14 -24.30 -10.12 10.69
N GLY A 15 -24.77 -11.04 9.84
CA GLY A 15 -23.94 -12.08 9.26
C GLY A 15 -22.82 -11.52 8.38
N MET A 16 -23.15 -10.59 7.49
CA MET A 16 -22.18 -9.93 6.60
C MET A 16 -21.19 -9.07 7.41
N GLY A 17 -21.65 -8.40 8.46
CA GLY A 17 -20.80 -7.63 9.37
C GLY A 17 -19.79 -8.51 10.10
N ALA A 18 -20.24 -9.64 10.66
CA ALA A 18 -19.36 -10.58 11.35
C ALA A 18 -18.28 -11.16 10.42
N VAL A 19 -18.65 -11.56 9.21
CA VAL A 19 -17.68 -12.05 8.20
C VAL A 19 -16.72 -10.93 7.80
N PHE A 20 -17.22 -9.72 7.56
CA PHE A 20 -16.37 -8.57 7.24
C PHE A 20 -15.36 -8.28 8.35
N SER A 21 -15.79 -8.23 9.61
CA SER A 21 -14.89 -8.04 10.76
C SER A 21 -13.84 -9.15 10.85
N PHE A 22 -14.23 -10.40 10.60
CA PHE A 22 -13.30 -11.52 10.58
C PHE A 22 -12.26 -11.40 9.46
N LEU A 23 -12.68 -11.04 8.25
CA LEU A 23 -11.77 -10.80 7.13
C LEU A 23 -10.81 -9.64 7.41
N VAL A 24 -11.29 -8.52 7.97
CA VAL A 24 -10.44 -7.40 8.37
C VAL A 24 -9.40 -7.86 9.39
N LEU A 25 -9.80 -8.64 10.39
CA LEU A 25 -8.88 -9.19 11.38
C LEU A 25 -7.82 -10.10 10.75
N LEU A 26 -8.21 -10.97 9.82
CA LEU A 26 -7.27 -11.80 9.07
C LEU A 26 -6.29 -11.00 8.22
N VAL A 27 -6.78 -9.95 7.54
CA VAL A 27 -5.93 -9.05 6.75
C VAL A 27 -4.93 -8.32 7.64
N VAL A 28 -5.36 -7.78 8.79
CA VAL A 28 -4.47 -7.11 9.75
C VAL A 28 -3.42 -8.08 10.28
N THR A 29 -3.80 -9.30 10.62
CA THR A 29 -2.88 -10.34 11.11
C THR A 29 -1.84 -10.69 10.04
N THR A 30 -2.30 -10.92 8.80
CA THR A 30 -1.43 -11.27 7.67
C THR A 30 -0.52 -10.11 7.28
N SER A 31 -1.03 -8.88 7.31
CA SER A 31 -0.25 -7.66 7.08
C SER A 31 0.80 -7.45 8.16
N GLY A 32 0.46 -7.71 9.42
CA GLY A 32 1.41 -7.73 10.53
C GLY A 32 2.51 -8.76 10.30
N MET A 33 2.16 -9.98 9.90
CA MET A 33 3.14 -11.01 9.54
C MET A 33 4.03 -10.57 8.37
N SER A 34 3.48 -9.94 7.33
CA SER A 34 4.25 -9.37 6.22
C SER A 34 5.23 -8.28 6.67
N ALA A 35 4.78 -7.37 7.54
CA ALA A 35 5.62 -6.31 8.09
C ALA A 35 6.73 -6.86 9.01
N LEU A 36 6.44 -7.89 9.81
CA LEU A 36 7.44 -8.57 10.62
C LEU A 36 8.46 -9.28 9.73
N ILE A 37 8.01 -10.03 8.72
CA ILE A 37 8.91 -10.73 7.79
C ILE A 37 9.82 -9.73 7.07
N SER A 38 9.29 -8.64 6.50
CA SER A 38 10.09 -7.61 5.83
C SER A 38 11.09 -6.93 6.77
N ARG A 39 10.78 -6.82 8.07
CA ARG A 39 11.67 -6.19 9.05
C ARG A 39 12.72 -7.12 9.63
N PHE A 40 12.40 -8.40 9.82
CA PHE A 40 13.31 -9.40 10.40
C PHE A 40 14.13 -10.15 9.35
N MET A 41 13.64 -10.21 8.11
CA MET A 41 14.37 -10.72 6.94
C MET A 41 14.37 -9.63 5.86
N PRO A 42 15.20 -8.58 5.99
CA PRO A 42 15.49 -7.70 4.88
C PRO A 42 16.01 -8.57 3.74
N ASP A 43 15.24 -8.69 2.67
CA ASP A 43 15.70 -9.33 1.44
C ASP A 43 17.05 -8.69 1.07
N PRO A 44 18.10 -9.47 0.80
CA PRO A 44 19.31 -8.95 0.19
C PRO A 44 18.93 -8.43 -1.21
N GLU A 45 18.61 -7.14 -1.26
CA GLU A 45 18.57 -6.26 -2.42
C GLU A 45 18.26 -6.99 -3.75
N ALA A 46 17.03 -7.45 -3.92
CA ALA A 46 16.50 -7.53 -5.27
C ALA A 46 16.35 -6.08 -5.76
N PRO A 47 16.87 -5.70 -6.94
CA PRO A 47 16.84 -4.32 -7.42
C PRO A 47 15.40 -3.80 -7.39
N SER A 48 15.18 -2.87 -6.48
CA SER A 48 13.89 -2.27 -6.15
C SER A 48 13.25 -1.65 -7.38
N THR A 49 12.17 -2.25 -7.88
CA THR A 49 11.15 -1.49 -8.58
C THR A 49 10.34 -0.74 -7.52
N PRO A 50 10.27 0.61 -7.57
CA PRO A 50 9.68 1.37 -6.47
C PRO A 50 8.15 1.27 -6.56
N THR A 51 7.54 0.34 -5.83
CA THR A 51 6.15 0.50 -5.40
C THR A 51 6.17 1.39 -4.16
N SER A 52 5.96 2.68 -4.40
CA SER A 52 5.86 3.71 -3.39
C SER A 52 4.57 3.53 -2.59
N ALA A 53 4.66 2.92 -1.42
CA ALA A 53 3.64 3.00 -0.39
C ALA A 53 4.28 3.60 0.87
N GLY A 54 4.16 4.92 1.00
CA GLY A 54 4.26 5.61 2.28
C GLY A 54 5.66 5.76 2.87
N GLN A 55 6.53 6.56 2.25
CA GLN A 55 7.65 7.17 2.97
C GLN A 55 7.54 8.70 2.88
N LYS A 56 7.40 9.33 4.05
CA LYS A 56 7.55 10.77 4.26
C LYS A 56 8.91 11.19 3.65
N PRO A 57 9.00 12.25 2.83
CA PRO A 57 10.27 12.63 2.22
C PRO A 57 11.20 13.16 3.30
N THR A 58 12.21 12.37 3.65
CA THR A 58 13.38 12.86 4.37
C THR A 58 14.24 13.55 3.32
N GLN A 59 14.57 14.84 3.51
CA GLN A 59 15.32 15.75 2.61
C GLN A 59 16.38 15.15 1.65
N ALA A 60 16.98 14.00 1.98
CA ALA A 60 17.84 13.23 1.09
C ALA A 60 17.14 12.76 -0.21
N THR A 61 15.86 12.35 -0.17
CA THR A 61 15.12 11.95 -1.39
C THR A 61 14.88 13.12 -2.31
N ASP A 62 14.64 14.32 -1.78
CA ASP A 62 14.43 15.53 -2.59
C ASP A 62 15.71 15.92 -3.32
N GLY A 63 16.87 15.87 -2.65
CA GLY A 63 18.17 16.13 -3.27
C GLY A 63 18.48 15.15 -4.42
N GLN A 64 18.20 13.87 -4.21
CA GLN A 64 18.38 12.84 -5.24
C GLN A 64 17.40 13.03 -6.40
N LEU A 65 16.13 13.38 -6.12
CA LEU A 65 15.13 13.65 -7.16
C LEU A 65 15.55 14.86 -8.02
N MET A 66 16.01 15.94 -7.39
CA MET A 66 16.48 17.13 -8.10
C MET A 66 17.70 16.83 -8.97
N ALA A 67 18.64 16.02 -8.49
CA ALA A 67 19.80 15.60 -9.28
C ALA A 67 19.40 14.78 -10.51
N VAL A 68 18.44 13.85 -10.36
CA VAL A 68 17.92 13.04 -11.47
C VAL A 68 17.17 13.90 -12.49
N ILE A 69 16.34 14.84 -12.03
CA ILE A 69 15.61 15.77 -12.92
C ILE A 69 16.60 16.67 -13.68
N ALA A 70 17.62 17.22 -13.00
CA ALA A 70 18.66 18.02 -13.65
C ALA A 70 19.43 17.23 -14.73
N ALA A 71 19.78 15.97 -14.44
CA ALA A 71 20.43 15.09 -15.40
C ALA A 71 19.53 14.74 -16.59
N ALA A 72 18.23 14.51 -16.34
CA ALA A 72 17.24 14.24 -17.39
C ALA A 72 17.04 15.44 -18.33
N ILE A 73 16.90 16.65 -17.78
CA ILE A 73 16.77 17.90 -18.56
C ILE A 73 18.05 18.15 -19.37
N HIS A 74 19.21 17.98 -18.74
CA HIS A 74 20.49 18.16 -19.44
C HIS A 74 20.58 17.19 -20.63
N ARG A 75 20.23 15.91 -20.42
CA ARG A 75 20.23 14.90 -21.50
C ARG A 75 19.21 15.18 -22.60
N HIS A 76 18.04 15.71 -22.26
CA HIS A 76 17.04 16.11 -23.26
C HIS A 76 17.54 17.29 -24.10
N ARG A 77 18.11 18.32 -23.47
CA ARG A 77 18.63 19.50 -24.17
C ARG A 77 19.81 19.15 -25.10
N SER A 78 20.67 18.24 -24.68
CA SER A 78 21.78 17.74 -25.50
C SER A 78 21.34 16.83 -26.66
N ARG A 79 20.12 16.27 -26.58
CA ARG A 79 19.52 15.45 -27.66
C ARG A 79 18.66 16.26 -28.64
N HIS A 80 18.36 17.52 -28.33
CA HIS A 80 17.55 18.42 -29.16
C HIS A 80 18.38 19.61 -29.69
N LYS A 81 19.69 19.44 -29.78
CA LYS A 81 20.66 20.34 -30.40
C LYS A 81 21.49 19.56 -31.38
#